data_AF-A0A821KBL4-F1
#
_entry.id   AF-A0A821KBL4-F1
#
_cell.length_a   1.000
_cell.length_b   1.000
_cell.length_c   1.000
_cell.angle_alpha   90.00
_cell.angle_beta   90.00
_cell.angle_gamma   90.00
#
_symmetry.space_group_name_H-M   'P 1'
#
loop_
_entity.id
_entity.type
_entity.pdbx_description
1 polymer ?
#
loop_
_entity_poly.entity_id
_entity_poly.type
_entity_poly.pdbx_seq_one_letter_code
_entity_poly.pdbx_strand_id
1 'polypeptide(L)'
;MGIKRKIEENVNESEKKNKLDQTFSIETFIKNLKDPETSFLALSEFNEYIRHLTSQEEIDQLIENLLQNLKSNLNDILALIIEEKRKSSENITLYRFLTTLLEYFSKTNNLILSEIVIKKFISITNSIHTIYFMLSNHSTASHLKITLRFLLSMIQQNEFSARLIFSLIDFKRSCWKPLFKRRDIRDIEDVRYLTIKFFLSPLVYQHIDTIKNLIKEQ
;
A
#
# COMPACT_ATOMS: atom_id res chain seq x y z
N MET A 1 13.69 33.35 31.76
CA MET A 1 13.11 32.02 31.45
C MET A 1 13.13 31.64 29.95
N GLY A 2 13.71 32.44 29.04
CA GLY A 2 13.64 32.19 27.58
C GLY A 2 14.81 31.42 26.95
N ILE A 3 15.90 31.15 27.69
CA ILE A 3 17.11 30.52 27.14
C ILE A 3 17.06 28.99 27.28
N LYS A 4 16.52 28.46 28.38
CA LYS A 4 16.38 27.00 28.58
C LYS A 4 15.43 26.34 27.56
N ARG A 5 14.31 26.99 27.21
CA ARG A 5 13.35 26.46 26.20
C ARG A 5 13.93 26.36 24.80
N LYS A 6 14.74 27.34 24.35
CA LYS A 6 15.41 27.30 23.04
C LYS A 6 16.51 26.25 22.96
N ILE A 7 17.15 25.91 24.09
CA ILE A 7 18.15 24.84 24.14
C ILE A 7 17.45 23.48 24.11
N GLU A 8 16.34 23.29 24.82
CA GLU A 8 15.55 22.04 24.79
C GLU A 8 14.89 21.77 23.42
N GLU A 9 14.44 22.81 22.70
CA GLU A 9 13.91 22.69 21.33
C GLU A 9 15.02 22.34 20.32
N ASN A 10 16.20 22.96 20.42
CA ASN A 10 17.34 22.65 19.55
C ASN A 10 17.97 21.27 19.85
N VAL A 11 17.93 20.81 21.10
CA VAL A 11 18.36 19.44 21.48
C VAL A 11 17.36 18.42 20.94
N ASN A 12 16.05 18.68 20.99
CA ASN A 12 15.05 17.78 20.38
C ASN A 12 15.09 17.75 18.84
N GLU A 13 15.39 18.86 18.18
CA GLU A 13 15.58 18.90 16.72
C GLU A 13 16.89 18.26 16.28
N SER A 14 17.97 18.41 17.05
CA SER A 14 19.24 17.74 16.79
C SER A 14 19.20 16.26 17.15
N GLU A 15 18.44 15.82 18.16
CA GLU A 15 18.20 14.39 18.43
C GLU A 15 17.26 13.74 17.40
N LYS A 16 16.27 14.49 16.88
CA LYS A 16 15.48 14.04 15.72
C LYS A 16 16.31 13.98 14.44
N LYS A 17 17.18 14.96 14.19
CA LYS A 17 18.12 14.93 13.06
C LYS A 17 19.20 13.86 13.20
N ASN A 18 19.72 13.61 14.40
CA ASN A 18 20.75 12.60 14.64
C ASN A 18 20.20 11.17 14.58
N LYS A 19 18.88 10.95 14.72
CA LYS A 19 18.25 9.67 14.38
C LYS A 19 18.08 9.45 12.87
N LEU A 20 18.17 10.51 12.06
CA LEU A 20 18.04 10.46 10.59
C LEU A 20 19.37 10.18 9.87
N ASP A 21 20.51 10.18 10.58
CA ASP A 21 21.83 9.83 10.03
C ASP A 21 22.06 8.31 9.86
N GLN A 22 21.04 7.49 10.13
CA GLN A 22 21.04 6.10 9.67
C GLN A 22 20.55 6.07 8.22
N THR A 23 21.49 6.13 7.27
CA THR A 23 21.25 5.70 5.88
C THR A 23 20.53 4.36 5.91
N PHE A 24 19.33 4.31 5.34
CA PHE A 24 18.55 3.07 5.21
C PHE A 24 19.40 2.02 4.49
N SER A 25 19.66 0.90 5.17
CA SER A 25 20.43 -0.21 4.59
C SER A 25 19.49 -1.28 4.06
N ILE A 26 19.56 -1.54 2.76
CA ILE A 26 18.78 -2.60 2.09
C ILE A 26 19.14 -3.98 2.67
N GLU A 27 20.41 -4.23 2.96
CA GLU A 27 20.84 -5.51 3.55
C GLU A 27 20.24 -5.73 4.94
N THR A 28 20.26 -4.70 5.79
CA THR A 28 19.65 -4.73 7.12
C THR A 28 18.14 -4.89 7.02
N PHE A 29 17.49 -4.17 6.10
CA PHE A 29 16.07 -4.31 5.83
C PHE A 29 15.72 -5.75 5.44
N ILE A 30 16.40 -6.33 4.46
CA ILE A 30 16.14 -7.71 4.00
C ILE A 30 16.37 -8.72 5.12
N LYS A 31 17.42 -8.53 5.93
CA LYS A 31 17.71 -9.38 7.08
C LYS A 31 16.55 -9.35 8.08
N ASN A 32 16.10 -8.15 8.46
CA ASN A 32 15.01 -7.97 9.42
C ASN A 32 13.66 -8.43 8.83
N LEU A 33 13.47 -8.31 7.51
CA LEU A 33 12.25 -8.74 6.84
C LEU A 33 12.06 -10.26 6.89
N LYS A 34 13.16 -11.03 6.95
CA LYS A 34 13.14 -12.50 7.04
C LYS A 34 12.87 -13.03 8.44
N ASP A 35 13.01 -12.20 9.46
CA ASP A 35 12.79 -12.56 10.84
C ASP A 35 11.35 -12.18 11.26
N PRO A 36 10.49 -13.14 11.64
CA PRO A 36 9.10 -12.86 12.00
C PRO A 36 8.94 -11.76 13.05
N GLU A 37 9.84 -11.69 14.03
CA GLU A 37 9.79 -10.74 15.15
C GLU A 37 10.11 -9.30 14.72
N THR A 38 10.91 -9.14 13.65
CA THR A 38 11.37 -7.81 13.18
C THR A 38 10.81 -7.43 11.81
N SER A 39 10.13 -8.34 11.12
CA SER A 39 9.57 -8.16 9.78
C SER A 39 8.67 -6.92 9.68
N PHE A 40 7.81 -6.73 10.67
CA PHE A 40 6.88 -5.63 10.68
C PHE A 40 7.55 -4.28 10.94
N LEU A 41 8.51 -4.26 11.87
CA LEU A 41 9.30 -3.08 12.17
C LEU A 41 10.08 -2.64 10.92
N ALA A 42 10.70 -3.59 10.22
CA ALA A 42 11.43 -3.33 8.98
C ALA A 42 10.52 -2.70 7.90
N LEU A 43 9.31 -3.22 7.71
CA LEU A 43 8.33 -2.63 6.78
C LEU A 43 7.90 -1.22 7.20
N SER A 44 7.78 -0.97 8.50
CA SER A 44 7.45 0.37 9.01
C SER A 44 8.58 1.36 8.76
N GLU A 45 9.82 0.98 9.07
CA GLU A 45 11.02 1.79 8.84
C GLU A 45 11.21 2.10 7.36
N PHE A 46 11.02 1.11 6.48
CA PHE A 46 11.04 1.31 5.04
C PHE A 46 9.98 2.35 4.58
N ASN A 47 8.75 2.21 5.05
CA ASN A 47 7.67 3.13 4.68
C ASN A 47 7.90 4.56 5.21
N GLU A 48 8.52 4.72 6.37
CA GLU A 48 8.91 6.05 6.87
C GLU A 48 10.09 6.60 6.07
N TYR A 49 11.09 5.79 5.75
CA TYR A 49 12.22 6.21 4.92
C TYR A 49 11.76 6.73 3.56
N ILE A 50 10.86 6.02 2.87
CA ILE A 50 10.29 6.46 1.59
C ILE A 50 9.58 7.82 1.70
N ARG A 51 8.91 8.11 2.82
CA ARG A 51 8.24 9.42 3.01
C ARG A 51 9.23 10.58 3.16
N HIS A 52 10.47 10.29 3.52
CA HIS A 52 11.54 11.28 3.61
C HIS A 52 12.28 11.49 2.29
N LEU A 53 12.10 10.60 1.31
CA LEU A 53 12.62 10.80 -0.05
C LEU A 53 11.84 11.93 -0.74
N THR A 54 12.58 12.78 -1.43
CA THR A 54 12.04 14.04 -1.97
C THR A 54 11.68 13.93 -3.44
N SER A 55 12.25 12.95 -4.14
CA SER A 55 11.99 12.71 -5.56
C SER A 55 11.51 11.29 -5.82
N GLN A 56 10.69 11.14 -6.88
CA GLN A 56 10.29 9.82 -7.35
C GLN A 56 11.50 8.99 -7.85
N GLU A 57 12.53 9.65 -8.35
CA GLU A 57 13.75 8.99 -8.82
C GLU A 57 14.50 8.28 -7.69
N GLU A 58 14.62 8.92 -6.51
CA GLU A 58 15.19 8.28 -5.31
C GLU A 58 14.40 7.05 -4.88
N ILE A 59 13.07 7.13 -4.91
CA ILE A 59 12.19 6.00 -4.59
C ILE A 59 12.43 4.87 -5.58
N ASP A 60 12.43 5.16 -6.88
CA ASP A 60 12.61 4.16 -7.92
C ASP A 60 13.98 3.47 -7.83
N GLN A 61 15.06 4.22 -7.59
CA GLN A 61 16.40 3.67 -7.37
C GLN A 61 16.45 2.78 -6.13
N LEU A 62 15.79 3.17 -5.03
CA LEU A 62 15.68 2.35 -3.83
C LEU A 62 14.96 1.03 -4.12
N ILE A 63 13.82 1.07 -4.84
CA ILE A 63 13.07 -0.13 -5.20
C ILE A 63 13.89 -1.01 -6.16
N GLU A 64 14.57 -0.43 -7.14
CA GLU A 64 15.43 -1.16 -8.07
C GLU A 64 16.53 -1.90 -7.32
N ASN A 65 17.26 -1.21 -6.44
CA ASN A 65 18.31 -1.79 -5.62
C ASN A 65 17.75 -2.88 -4.70
N LEU A 66 16.58 -2.67 -4.09
CA LEU A 66 15.91 -3.68 -3.28
C LEU A 66 15.62 -4.93 -4.12
N LEU A 67 14.99 -4.78 -5.28
CA LEU A 67 14.62 -5.90 -6.15
C LEU A 67 15.85 -6.68 -6.64
N GLN A 68 16.95 -6.00 -6.96
CA GLN A 68 18.21 -6.66 -7.33
C GLN A 68 18.72 -7.58 -6.21
N ASN A 69 18.60 -7.14 -4.95
CA ASN A 69 18.96 -7.95 -3.78
C ASN A 69 17.93 -9.04 -3.44
N LEU A 70 16.70 -8.92 -3.95
CA LEU A 70 15.60 -9.88 -3.73
C LEU A 70 15.40 -10.89 -4.86
N LYS A 71 16.10 -10.78 -6.00
CA LYS A 71 15.80 -11.49 -7.26
C LYS A 71 15.50 -12.99 -7.11
N SER A 72 16.25 -13.72 -6.28
CA SER A 72 16.02 -15.17 -6.08
C SER A 72 14.99 -15.52 -5.00
N ASN A 73 14.66 -14.57 -4.10
CA ASN A 73 13.95 -14.83 -2.85
C ASN A 73 12.65 -14.02 -2.71
N LEU A 74 12.23 -13.28 -3.74
CA LEU A 74 11.06 -12.41 -3.66
C LEU A 74 9.80 -13.19 -3.27
N ASN A 75 9.57 -14.36 -3.88
CA ASN A 75 8.41 -15.21 -3.54
C ASN A 75 8.40 -15.64 -2.08
N ASP A 76 9.56 -16.02 -1.54
CA ASP A 76 9.70 -16.46 -0.16
C ASP A 76 9.45 -15.31 0.80
N ILE A 77 9.99 -14.13 0.49
CA ILE A 77 9.78 -12.92 1.29
C ILE A 77 8.33 -12.48 1.24
N LEU A 78 7.68 -12.52 0.07
CA LEU A 78 6.24 -12.28 -0.04
C LEU A 78 5.44 -13.31 0.76
N ALA A 79 5.88 -14.56 0.83
CA ALA A 79 5.25 -15.57 1.69
C ALA A 79 5.40 -15.28 3.18
N LEU A 80 6.54 -14.72 3.60
CA LEU A 80 6.80 -14.35 4.98
C LEU A 80 6.00 -13.10 5.40
N ILE A 81 5.94 -12.08 4.54
CA ILE A 81 5.31 -10.80 4.92
C ILE A 81 3.80 -10.78 4.66
N ILE A 82 3.29 -11.60 3.74
CA ILE A 82 1.86 -11.70 3.48
C ILE A 82 1.33 -12.90 4.29
N GLU A 83 1.11 -12.66 5.59
CA GLU A 83 0.54 -13.63 6.55
C GLU A 83 -0.99 -13.55 6.60
N GLU A 84 -1.64 -14.67 6.96
CA GLU A 84 -3.09 -14.78 6.99
C GLU A 84 -3.77 -13.97 8.12
N LYS A 85 -3.08 -13.75 9.24
CA LYS A 85 -3.63 -13.05 10.42
C LYS A 85 -2.71 -11.92 10.86
N ARG A 86 -3.13 -10.67 10.61
CA ARG A 86 -2.43 -9.45 10.99
C ARG A 86 -3.36 -8.44 11.66
N LYS A 87 -2.82 -7.60 12.55
CA LYS A 87 -3.54 -6.45 13.10
C LYS A 87 -3.81 -5.42 12.01
N SER A 88 -4.79 -4.53 12.21
CA SER A 88 -5.15 -3.51 11.21
C SER A 88 -4.00 -2.56 10.88
N SER A 89 -3.21 -2.14 11.88
CA SER A 89 -2.00 -1.35 11.67
C SER A 89 -0.98 -2.09 10.81
N GLU A 90 -0.91 -3.41 10.97
CA GLU A 90 0.05 -4.22 10.23
C GLU A 90 -0.32 -4.38 8.76
N ASN A 91 -1.60 -4.63 8.50
CA ASN A 91 -2.14 -4.64 7.14
C ASN A 91 -1.90 -3.31 6.42
N ILE A 92 -2.02 -2.18 7.12
CA ILE A 92 -1.79 -0.86 6.52
C ILE A 92 -0.35 -0.64 6.10
N THR A 93 0.61 -1.00 6.94
CA THR A 93 2.04 -0.90 6.59
C THR A 93 2.39 -1.84 5.44
N LEU A 94 1.85 -3.07 5.43
CA LEU A 94 2.00 -4.01 4.32
C LEU A 94 1.41 -3.43 3.02
N TYR A 95 0.19 -2.89 3.06
CA TYR A 95 -0.47 -2.32 1.88
C TYR A 95 0.29 -1.12 1.32
N ARG A 96 0.88 -0.27 2.17
CA ARG A 96 1.77 0.80 1.70
C ARG A 96 2.98 0.23 0.96
N PHE A 97 3.66 -0.73 1.55
CA PHE A 97 4.83 -1.37 0.95
C PHE A 97 4.50 -2.00 -0.41
N LEU A 98 3.44 -2.81 -0.47
CA LEU A 98 3.01 -3.45 -1.72
C LEU A 98 2.53 -2.44 -2.77
N THR A 99 1.89 -1.35 -2.36
CA THR A 99 1.49 -0.26 -3.27
C THR A 99 2.71 0.35 -3.93
N THR A 100 3.76 0.68 -3.16
CA THR A 100 5.00 1.23 -3.72
C THR A 100 5.63 0.27 -4.74
N LEU A 101 5.69 -1.03 -4.42
CA LEU A 101 6.21 -2.03 -5.38
C LEU A 101 5.39 -2.06 -6.67
N LEU A 102 4.05 -2.12 -6.54
CA LEU A 102 3.15 -2.16 -7.68
C LEU A 102 3.21 -0.89 -8.54
N GLU A 103 3.33 0.28 -7.93
CA GLU A 103 3.52 1.55 -8.66
C GLU A 103 4.83 1.54 -9.45
N TYR A 104 5.92 1.07 -8.85
CA TYR A 104 7.20 0.90 -9.54
C TYR A 104 7.10 -0.13 -10.69
N PHE A 105 6.43 -1.27 -10.49
CA PHE A 105 6.24 -2.28 -11.53
C PHE A 105 5.39 -1.75 -12.69
N SER A 106 4.35 -0.95 -12.40
CA SER A 106 3.55 -0.30 -13.43
C SER A 106 4.39 0.66 -14.26
N LYS A 107 5.22 1.50 -13.61
CA LYS A 107 6.13 2.45 -14.28
C LYS A 107 7.17 1.74 -15.16
N THR A 108 7.72 0.63 -14.67
CA THR A 108 8.76 -0.14 -15.37
C THR A 108 8.23 -1.25 -16.27
N ASN A 109 6.89 -1.35 -16.41
CA ASN A 109 6.21 -2.40 -17.15
C ASN A 109 6.62 -3.84 -16.74
N ASN A 110 6.89 -4.05 -15.45
CA ASN A 110 7.32 -5.33 -14.91
C ASN A 110 6.13 -6.22 -14.52
N LEU A 111 5.37 -6.64 -15.54
CA LEU A 111 4.09 -7.35 -15.38
C LEU A 111 4.23 -8.65 -14.59
N ILE A 112 5.32 -9.39 -14.78
CA ILE A 112 5.55 -10.68 -14.11
C ILE A 112 5.64 -10.49 -12.59
N LEU A 113 6.43 -9.52 -12.12
CA LEU A 113 6.57 -9.25 -10.69
C LEU A 113 5.27 -8.73 -10.09
N SER A 114 4.52 -7.91 -10.85
CA SER A 114 3.21 -7.43 -10.43
C SER A 114 2.21 -8.57 -10.21
N GLU A 115 2.16 -9.54 -11.14
CA GLU A 115 1.28 -10.70 -11.03
C GLU A 115 1.66 -11.60 -9.85
N ILE A 116 2.96 -11.78 -9.61
CA ILE A 116 3.45 -12.54 -8.46
C ILE A 116 2.93 -11.94 -7.15
N VAL A 117 3.07 -10.62 -6.97
CA VAL A 117 2.59 -9.94 -5.76
C VAL A 117 1.07 -10.09 -5.61
N ILE A 118 0.32 -9.86 -6.69
CA ILE A 118 -1.14 -9.92 -6.66
C ILE A 118 -1.61 -11.35 -6.36
N LYS A 119 -1.11 -12.35 -7.10
CA LYS A 119 -1.44 -13.77 -6.90
C LYS A 119 -1.12 -14.21 -5.47
N LYS A 120 0.02 -13.79 -4.93
CA LYS A 120 0.40 -14.12 -3.56
C LYS A 120 -0.56 -13.48 -2.54
N PHE A 121 -0.91 -12.21 -2.71
CA PHE A 121 -1.88 -11.55 -1.84
C PHE A 121 -3.25 -12.24 -1.87
N ILE A 122 -3.81 -12.51 -3.06
CA ILE A 122 -5.14 -13.13 -3.18
C ILE A 122 -5.15 -14.60 -2.73
N SER A 123 -4.00 -15.29 -2.73
CA SER A 123 -3.91 -16.69 -2.29
C SER A 123 -4.22 -16.88 -0.81
N ILE A 124 -4.22 -15.80 -0.03
CA ILE A 124 -4.62 -15.84 1.38
C ILE A 124 -6.13 -15.95 1.48
N THR A 125 -6.58 -17.00 2.18
CA THR A 125 -7.98 -17.40 2.40
C THR A 125 -8.91 -16.27 2.84
N ASN A 126 -8.38 -15.22 3.49
CA ASN A 126 -9.16 -14.11 4.03
C ASN A 126 -8.73 -12.72 3.53
N SER A 127 -7.87 -12.63 2.51
CA SER A 127 -7.36 -11.34 1.99
C SER A 127 -8.48 -10.34 1.66
N ILE A 128 -9.50 -10.79 0.94
CA ILE A 128 -10.65 -9.96 0.54
C ILE A 128 -11.55 -9.59 1.72
N HIS A 129 -11.71 -10.49 2.69
CA HIS A 129 -12.45 -10.18 3.92
C HIS A 129 -11.74 -9.09 4.72
N THR A 130 -10.42 -9.17 4.83
CA THR A 130 -9.57 -8.14 5.44
C THR A 130 -9.71 -6.81 4.70
N ILE A 131 -9.76 -6.80 3.36
CA ILE A 131 -10.03 -5.58 2.59
C ILE A 131 -11.36 -4.94 3.01
N TYR A 132 -12.46 -5.70 3.10
CA TYR A 132 -13.75 -5.14 3.54
C TYR A 132 -13.71 -4.61 4.97
N PHE A 133 -13.03 -5.32 5.88
CA PHE A 133 -12.82 -4.86 7.24
C PHE A 133 -12.06 -3.53 7.25
N MET A 134 -10.99 -3.43 6.48
CA MET A 134 -10.16 -2.21 6.37
C MET A 134 -10.92 -1.05 5.72
N LEU A 135 -11.87 -1.34 4.82
CA LEU A 135 -12.76 -0.35 4.16
C LEU A 135 -14.01 0.00 4.97
N SER A 136 -14.17 -0.56 6.16
CA SER A 136 -15.36 -0.35 6.97
C SER A 136 -15.41 1.05 7.61
N ASN A 137 -16.56 1.38 8.17
CA ASN A 137 -16.82 2.72 8.68
C ASN A 137 -16.03 3.11 9.94
N HIS A 138 -15.45 2.14 10.65
CA HIS A 138 -14.63 2.43 11.83
C HIS A 138 -13.17 2.76 11.47
N SER A 139 -12.75 2.54 10.21
CA SER A 139 -11.39 2.84 9.78
C SER A 139 -11.14 4.33 9.64
N THR A 140 -9.91 4.75 9.95
CA THR A 140 -9.45 6.13 9.79
C THR A 140 -9.37 6.51 8.31
N ALA A 141 -9.46 7.80 7.99
CA ALA A 141 -9.31 8.27 6.61
C ALA A 141 -7.99 7.82 5.97
N SER A 142 -6.90 7.83 6.74
CA SER A 142 -5.59 7.32 6.30
C SER A 142 -5.66 5.85 5.89
N HIS A 143 -6.25 4.99 6.73
CA HIS A 143 -6.39 3.56 6.46
C HIS A 143 -7.23 3.30 5.21
N LEU A 144 -8.33 4.02 5.05
CA LEU A 144 -9.21 3.92 3.88
C LEU A 144 -8.45 4.29 2.60
N LYS A 145 -7.73 5.42 2.60
CA LYS A 145 -6.95 5.86 1.44
C LYS A 145 -5.88 4.84 1.04
N ILE A 146 -5.14 4.31 2.01
CA ILE A 146 -4.09 3.31 1.75
C ILE A 146 -4.69 2.03 1.16
N THR A 147 -5.80 1.55 1.73
CA THR A 147 -6.47 0.35 1.24
C THR A 147 -7.01 0.55 -0.19
N LEU A 148 -7.60 1.71 -0.47
CA LEU A 148 -8.09 2.06 -1.81
C LEU A 148 -6.95 2.22 -2.82
N ARG A 149 -5.83 2.86 -2.44
CA ARG A 149 -4.63 2.97 -3.28
C ARG A 149 -4.02 1.60 -3.58
N PHE A 150 -4.00 0.70 -2.61
CA PHE A 150 -3.55 -0.68 -2.83
C PHE A 150 -4.44 -1.44 -3.81
N LEU A 151 -5.77 -1.33 -3.69
CA LEU A 151 -6.69 -1.91 -4.68
C LEU A 151 -6.48 -1.31 -6.07
N LEU A 152 -6.33 0.01 -6.16
CA LEU A 152 -6.07 0.73 -7.41
C LEU A 152 -4.73 0.32 -8.04
N SER A 153 -3.66 0.18 -7.26
CA SER A 153 -2.36 -0.21 -7.78
C SER A 153 -2.36 -1.64 -8.32
N MET A 154 -3.13 -2.56 -7.73
CA MET A 154 -3.30 -3.92 -8.26
C MET A 154 -4.01 -3.93 -9.61
N ILE A 155 -5.13 -3.20 -9.75
CA ILE A 155 -5.90 -3.19 -11.02
C ILE A 155 -5.20 -2.39 -12.12
N GLN A 156 -4.31 -1.45 -11.79
CA GLN A 156 -3.59 -0.63 -12.76
C GLN A 156 -2.44 -1.38 -13.45
N GLN A 157 -2.10 -2.60 -13.01
CA GLN A 157 -0.98 -3.34 -13.59
C GLN A 157 -1.24 -3.79 -15.02
N ASN A 158 -2.37 -4.46 -15.23
CA ASN A 158 -2.80 -4.96 -16.53
C ASN A 158 -4.27 -5.40 -16.46
N GLU A 159 -4.85 -5.70 -17.63
CA GLU A 159 -6.23 -6.15 -17.74
C GLU A 159 -6.48 -7.42 -16.90
N PHE A 160 -5.59 -8.42 -16.95
CA PHE A 160 -5.75 -9.67 -16.22
C PHE A 160 -5.89 -9.43 -14.70
N SER A 161 -5.00 -8.62 -14.13
CA SER A 161 -5.04 -8.22 -12.72
C SER A 161 -6.33 -7.49 -12.37
N ALA A 162 -6.81 -6.59 -13.24
CA ALA A 162 -8.08 -5.91 -13.06
C ALA A 162 -9.26 -6.90 -13.01
N ARG A 163 -9.34 -7.83 -13.98
CA ARG A 163 -10.39 -8.86 -14.02
C ARG A 163 -10.37 -9.73 -12.78
N LEU A 164 -9.18 -10.15 -12.36
CA LEU A 164 -8.97 -10.99 -11.18
C LEU A 164 -9.49 -10.29 -9.91
N ILE A 165 -9.09 -9.05 -9.66
CA ILE A 165 -9.56 -8.30 -8.49
C ILE A 165 -11.07 -8.06 -8.56
N PHE A 166 -11.63 -7.65 -9.71
CA PHE A 166 -13.06 -7.43 -9.82
C PHE A 166 -13.91 -8.68 -9.69
N SER A 167 -13.38 -9.86 -10.03
CA SER A 167 -14.07 -11.14 -9.79
C SER A 167 -14.18 -11.50 -8.31
N LEU A 168 -13.29 -10.96 -7.48
CA LEU A 168 -13.23 -11.22 -6.04
C LEU A 168 -14.01 -10.18 -5.22
N ILE A 169 -14.23 -8.99 -5.78
CA ILE A 169 -14.90 -7.90 -5.08
C ILE A 169 -16.42 -7.98 -5.22
N ASP A 170 -17.07 -8.02 -4.07
CA ASP A 170 -18.51 -7.90 -3.89
C ASP A 170 -18.86 -6.42 -3.67
N PHE A 171 -19.33 -5.79 -4.73
CA PHE A 171 -19.75 -4.39 -4.74
C PHE A 171 -21.01 -4.12 -3.92
N LYS A 172 -21.73 -5.17 -3.48
CA LYS A 172 -22.94 -5.06 -2.64
C LYS A 172 -22.60 -4.88 -1.17
N ARG A 173 -21.34 -5.05 -0.78
CA ARG A 173 -20.91 -4.90 0.61
C ARG A 173 -21.23 -3.51 1.14
N SER A 174 -21.80 -3.47 2.34
CA SER A 174 -22.23 -2.23 3.00
C SER A 174 -21.09 -1.25 3.30
N CYS A 175 -19.83 -1.71 3.25
CA CYS A 175 -18.65 -0.86 3.44
C CYS A 175 -18.49 0.20 2.33
N TRP A 176 -18.99 -0.02 1.11
CA TRP A 176 -18.78 0.89 -0.02
C TRP A 176 -19.57 2.20 0.09
N LYS A 177 -20.86 2.13 0.43
CA LYS A 177 -21.77 3.28 0.44
C LYS A 177 -21.28 4.43 1.34
N PRO A 178 -20.76 4.20 2.55
CA PRO A 178 -20.21 5.26 3.38
C PRO A 178 -18.98 5.96 2.78
N LEU A 179 -18.15 5.28 1.98
CA LEU A 179 -16.92 5.85 1.44
C LEU A 179 -17.20 7.01 0.47
N PHE A 180 -18.27 6.91 -0.33
CA PHE A 180 -18.72 7.99 -1.22
C PHE A 180 -19.11 9.28 -0.48
N LYS A 181 -19.37 9.21 0.84
CA LYS A 181 -19.72 10.37 1.67
C LYS A 181 -18.52 11.01 2.35
N ARG A 182 -17.34 10.37 2.35
CA ARG A 182 -16.13 10.86 3.02
C ARG A 182 -15.34 11.83 2.15
N ARG A 183 -15.87 13.05 2.03
CA ARG A 183 -15.22 14.14 1.29
C ARG A 183 -14.30 14.96 2.20
N ASP A 184 -13.07 15.19 1.76
CA ASP A 184 -12.16 16.19 2.31
C ASP A 184 -11.74 17.16 1.21
N ILE A 185 -12.17 18.41 1.31
CA ILE A 185 -11.94 19.44 0.28
C ILE A 185 -10.46 19.83 0.19
N ARG A 186 -9.67 19.56 1.24
CA ARG A 186 -8.24 19.92 1.30
C ARG A 186 -7.33 18.85 0.70
N ASP A 187 -7.87 17.67 0.42
CA ASP A 187 -7.13 16.53 -0.10
C ASP A 187 -7.69 16.14 -1.47
N ILE A 188 -6.90 16.40 -2.52
CA ILE A 188 -7.29 16.08 -3.90
C ILE A 188 -7.46 14.58 -4.13
N GLU A 189 -6.84 13.74 -3.30
CA GLU A 189 -6.98 12.29 -3.30
C GLU A 189 -7.66 11.79 -2.02
N ASP A 190 -8.73 12.47 -1.62
CA ASP A 190 -9.56 12.05 -0.51
C ASP A 190 -10.19 10.67 -0.72
N VAL A 191 -10.78 10.13 0.35
CA VAL A 191 -11.41 8.79 0.33
C VAL A 191 -12.49 8.71 -0.75
N ARG A 192 -13.32 9.75 -0.90
CA ARG A 192 -14.38 9.79 -1.90
C ARG A 192 -13.81 9.70 -3.32
N TYR A 193 -12.80 10.49 -3.64
CA TYR A 193 -12.15 10.51 -4.94
C TYR A 193 -11.57 9.14 -5.27
N LEU A 194 -10.79 8.55 -4.36
CA LEU A 194 -10.20 7.22 -4.57
C LEU A 194 -11.27 6.14 -4.73
N THR A 195 -12.38 6.24 -4.00
CA THR A 195 -13.52 5.33 -4.16
C THR A 195 -14.14 5.45 -5.56
N ILE A 196 -14.40 6.68 -6.02
CA ILE A 196 -14.93 6.92 -7.37
C ILE A 196 -13.95 6.40 -8.42
N LYS A 197 -12.66 6.70 -8.29
CA LYS A 197 -11.61 6.22 -9.19
C LYS A 197 -11.60 4.69 -9.26
N PHE A 198 -11.74 4.00 -8.12
CA PHE A 198 -11.84 2.55 -8.08
C PHE A 198 -13.08 2.02 -8.83
N PHE A 199 -14.25 2.61 -8.61
CA PHE A 199 -15.48 2.18 -9.31
C PHE A 199 -15.49 2.49 -10.81
N LEU A 200 -14.76 3.52 -11.26
CA LEU A 200 -14.66 3.88 -12.68
C LEU A 200 -13.55 3.13 -13.42
N SER A 201 -12.59 2.55 -12.71
CA SER A 201 -11.47 1.83 -13.33
C SER A 201 -11.84 0.62 -14.22
N PRO A 202 -12.98 -0.10 -14.05
CA PRO A 202 -13.41 -1.09 -15.04
C PRO A 202 -13.63 -0.52 -16.45
N LEU A 203 -13.97 0.78 -16.57
CA LEU A 203 -14.18 1.45 -17.86
C LEU A 203 -12.89 1.54 -18.67
N VAL A 204 -11.74 1.67 -17.98
CA VAL A 204 -10.42 1.74 -18.61
C VAL A 204 -10.09 0.44 -19.33
N TYR A 205 -10.54 -0.70 -18.79
CA TYR A 205 -10.31 -2.03 -19.33
C TYR A 205 -11.52 -2.61 -20.07
N GLN A 206 -12.55 -1.80 -20.35
CA GLN A 206 -13.79 -2.23 -21.02
C GLN A 206 -14.41 -3.49 -20.39
N HIS A 207 -14.35 -3.64 -19.06
CA HIS A 207 -14.83 -4.86 -18.40
C HIS A 207 -16.36 -4.88 -18.31
N ILE A 208 -17.00 -5.25 -19.43
CA ILE A 208 -18.45 -5.14 -19.66
C ILE A 208 -19.28 -5.79 -18.56
N ASP A 209 -18.85 -6.92 -17.99
CA ASP A 209 -19.61 -7.62 -16.95
C ASP A 209 -19.58 -6.87 -15.61
N THR A 210 -18.43 -6.29 -15.24
CA THR A 210 -18.35 -5.42 -14.06
C THR A 210 -19.17 -4.15 -14.28
N ILE A 211 -19.09 -3.55 -15.47
CA ILE A 211 -19.88 -2.37 -15.83
C ILE A 211 -21.39 -2.68 -15.75
N LYS A 212 -21.83 -3.81 -16.30
CA LYS A 212 -23.22 -4.26 -16.21
C LYS A 212 -23.66 -4.47 -14.76
N ASN A 213 -22.82 -5.07 -13.92
CA ASN A 213 -23.13 -5.27 -12.50
C ASN A 213 -23.22 -3.93 -11.75
N LEU A 214 -22.35 -2.97 -12.07
CA LEU A 214 -22.40 -1.62 -11.48
C LEU A 214 -23.64 -0.82 -11.92
N ILE A 215 -24.10 -1.00 -13.17
CA ILE A 215 -25.24 -0.25 -13.74
C ILE A 215 -26.59 -0.88 -13.41
N LYS A 216 -26.71 -2.22 -13.43
CA LYS A 216 -27.98 -2.94 -13.18
C LYS A 216 -28.50 -2.80 -11.75
N GLU A 217 -27.70 -2.22 -10.85
CA GLU A 217 -27.96 -2.22 -9.41
C GLU A 217 -28.19 -0.81 -8.83
N GLN A 218 -28.59 0.15 -9.69
CA GLN A 218 -29.37 1.33 -9.28
C GLN A 218 -30.86 1.01 -9.14
#